data_AF-A0A1M6JUI3-F1
#
_entry.id   AF-A0A1M6JUI3-F1
#
_cell.length_a   1.000
_cell.length_b   1.000
_cell.length_c   1.000
_cell.angle_alpha   90.00
_cell.angle_beta   90.00
_cell.angle_gamma   90.00
#
_symmetry.space_group_name_H-M   'P 1'
#
loop_
_entity.id
_entity.type
_entity.pdbx_description
1 polymer ?
#
loop_
_entity_poly.entity_id
_entity_poly.type
_entity_poly.pdbx_seq_one_letter_code
_entity_poly.pdbx_strand_id
1 'polypeptide(L)' 'MKTIKHIFDGDFGCEETGSQKPTVSVTLADEAGNESYVTVEDEWLTNKGLDVGDVWSEE' A
#
# COMPACT_ATOMS: atom_id res chain seq x y z
N MET A 1 -15.89 5.05 1.88
CA MET A 1 -15.17 3.79 1.55
C MET A 1 -13.80 4.18 1.02
N LYS A 2 -12.74 3.51 1.48
CA LYS A 2 -11.38 3.86 1.01
C LYS A 2 -11.09 3.10 -0.28
N THR A 3 -10.60 3.80 -1.29
CA THR A 3 -10.18 3.20 -2.56
C THR A 3 -8.69 3.40 -2.71
N ILE A 4 -8.00 2.38 -3.21
CA ILE A 4 -6.58 2.46 -3.52
C ILE A 4 -6.40 3.43 -4.68
N LYS A 5 -5.79 4.56 -4.39
CA LYS A 5 -5.51 5.59 -5.39
C LYS A 5 -4.15 5.39 -6.03
N HIS A 6 -3.18 4.90 -5.26
CA HIS A 6 -1.84 4.65 -5.76
C HIS A 6 -1.11 3.63 -4.88
N ILE A 7 -0.27 2.78 -5.49
CA ILE A 7 0.59 1.85 -4.77
C ILE A 7 2.03 2.24 -5.11
N PHE A 8 2.77 2.68 -4.10
CA PHE A 8 4.20 2.92 -4.20
C PHE A 8 4.94 1.68 -3.71
N ASP A 9 5.54 0.95 -4.64
CA ASP A 9 6.58 -0.05 -4.37
C ASP A 9 7.92 0.60 -3.95
N GLY A 10 7.87 1.89 -3.60
CA GLY A 10 9.04 2.74 -3.43
C GLY A 10 9.91 2.28 -2.27
N ASP A 11 11.04 1.69 -2.65
CA ASP A 11 12.31 1.63 -1.94
C ASP A 11 12.76 3.05 -1.55
N PHE A 12 12.01 3.71 -0.64
CA PHE A 12 12.33 5.06 -0.17
C PHE A 12 13.38 4.95 0.93
N GLY A 13 14.59 4.55 0.52
CA GLY A 13 15.82 4.65 1.29
C GLY A 13 15.99 3.61 2.39
N CYS A 14 16.61 2.48 2.05
CA CYS A 14 17.62 1.92 2.93
C CYS A 14 18.75 1.36 2.08
N GLU A 15 19.62 2.26 1.61
CA GLU A 15 20.99 1.87 1.34
C GLU A 15 21.51 1.20 2.62
N GLU A 16 21.74 -0.11 2.51
CA GLU A 16 22.34 -1.00 3.50
C GLU A 16 21.41 -1.78 4.46
N THR A 17 21.52 -3.11 4.31
CA THR A 17 21.50 -4.14 5.37
C THR A 17 20.16 -4.80 5.76
N GLY A 18 19.95 -6.00 5.20
CA GLY A 18 19.57 -7.19 5.98
C GLY A 18 18.09 -7.58 5.99
N SER A 19 17.71 -8.55 5.14
CA SER A 19 16.60 -9.49 5.36
C SER A 19 15.21 -8.94 5.72
N GLN A 20 14.89 -7.67 5.41
CA GLN A 20 13.56 -7.13 5.65
C GLN A 20 12.64 -7.46 4.47
N LYS A 21 11.43 -7.93 4.75
CA LYS A 21 10.44 -8.33 3.74
C LYS A 21 10.05 -7.09 2.90
N PRO A 22 9.87 -7.22 1.58
CA PRO A 22 9.50 -6.08 0.74
C PRO A 22 8.16 -5.50 1.21
N THR A 23 8.13 -4.19 1.42
CA THR A 23 6.93 -3.46 1.85
C THR A 23 6.59 -2.39 0.84
N VAL A 24 5.30 -2.20 0.59
CA VAL A 24 4.74 -1.21 -0.31
C VAL A 24 3.91 -0.18 0.47
N SER A 25 3.91 1.05 -0.01
CA SER A 25 3.14 2.16 0.55
C SER A 25 1.91 2.42 -0.30
N VAL A 26 0.72 2.18 0.26
CA VAL A 26 -0.55 2.34 -0.44
C VAL A 26 -1.18 3.67 -0.05
N THR A 27 -1.50 4.48 -1.05
CA THR A 27 -2.27 5.71 -0.91
C THR A 27 -3.74 5.40 -1.10
N LEU A 28 -4.52 5.70 -0.08
CA LEU A 28 -5.95 5.51 -0.02
C LEU A 28 -6.64 6.85 -0.13
N ALA A 29 -7.70 6.93 -0.92
CA ALA A 29 -8.57 8.09 -0.96
C ALA A 29 -9.99 7.69 -0.56
N ASP A 30 -10.61 8.50 0.29
CA ASP A 30 -12.04 8.38 0.61
C ASP A 30 -12.87 9.34 -0.26
N GLU A 31 -14.17 9.09 -0.34
CA GLU A 31 -15.15 9.87 -1.10
C GLU A 31 -15.20 11.35 -0.68
N ALA A 32 -14.85 11.64 0.58
CA ALA A 32 -14.72 13.00 1.09
C ALA A 32 -13.45 13.74 0.61
N GLY A 33 -12.58 13.09 -0.18
CA GLY A 33 -11.31 13.66 -0.66
C GLY A 33 -10.18 13.57 0.37
N ASN A 34 -10.37 12.82 1.46
CA ASN A 34 -9.32 12.58 2.44
C ASN A 34 -8.36 11.51 1.90
N GLU A 35 -7.07 11.84 1.88
CA GLU A 35 -6.01 10.91 1.49
C GLU A 35 -5.33 10.35 2.73
N SER A 36 -5.02 9.06 2.72
CA SER A 36 -4.35 8.34 3.81
C SER A 36 -3.29 7.42 3.23
N TYR A 37 -2.23 7.16 3.98
CA TYR A 37 -1.11 6.34 3.55
C TYR A 37 -0.94 5.19 4.52
N VAL A 38 -0.81 3.97 3.99
CA VAL A 38 -0.62 2.75 4.77
C VAL A 38 0.54 1.97 4.18
N THR A 39 1.42 1.47 5.04
CA THR A 39 2.52 0.61 4.62
C THR A 39 2.17 -0.82 4.94
N VAL A 40 2.15 -1.67 3.92
CA VAL A 40 1.85 -3.10 4.05
C VAL A 40 2.93 -3.92 3.36
N GLU A 41 2.98 -5.21 3.66
CA GLU A 41 3.89 -6.13 2.96
C GLU A 41 3.43 -6.35 1.52
N ASP A 42 4.38 -6.42 0.58
CA ASP A 42 4.10 -6.74 -0.83
C ASP A 42 3.34 -8.07 -0.95
N GLU A 43 3.76 -9.08 -0.20
CA GLU A 43 3.11 -10.39 -0.20
C GLU A 43 1.66 -10.33 0.29
N TRP A 44 1.34 -9.42 1.23
CA TRP A 44 -0.01 -9.26 1.75
C TRP A 44 -0.92 -8.66 0.69
N LEU A 45 -0.42 -7.63 -0.02
CA LEU A 45 -1.13 -6.97 -1.10
C LEU A 45 -1.38 -7.92 -2.27
N THR A 46 -0.36 -8.70 -2.63
CA THR A 46 -0.44 -9.78 -3.64
C THR A 46 -1.40 -10.89 -3.22
N ASN A 47 -1.39 -11.31 -1.94
CA ASN A 47 -2.28 -12.35 -1.43
C ASN A 47 -3.74 -11.92 -1.42
N LYS A 48 -4.00 -10.65 -1.07
CA LYS A 48 -5.33 -10.04 -1.13
C LYS A 48 -5.76 -9.73 -2.57
N GLY A 49 -4.82 -9.61 -3.51
CA GLY A 49 -5.09 -9.29 -4.91
C GLY A 49 -5.59 -7.85 -5.10
N LEU A 50 -5.10 -6.93 -4.29
CA LEU A 50 -5.51 -5.52 -4.30
C LEU A 50 -4.65 -4.73 -5.30
N ASP A 51 -5.27 -3.95 -6.17
CA ASP A 51 -4.58 -3.08 -7.13
C ASP A 51 -5.11 -1.63 -7.07
N VAL A 52 -4.55 -0.73 -7.89
CA VAL A 52 -5.02 0.65 -7.98
C VAL A 52 -6.45 0.66 -8.53
N GLY A 53 -7.37 1.25 -7.75
CA GLY A 53 -8.79 1.28 -8.03
C GLY A 53 -9.61 0.29 -7.20
N ASP A 54 -8.97 -0.65 -6.49
CA ASP A 54 -9.66 -1.55 -5.58
C ASP A 54 -10.10 -0.87 -4.29
N VAL A 55 -11.16 -1.42 -3.68
CA VAL A 55 -11.61 -0.99 -2.37
C VAL A 55 -10.66 -1.55 -1.32
N TRP A 56 -10.16 -0.67 -0.46
CA TRP A 56 -9.34 -1.04 0.67
C TRP A 56 -10.22 -1.60 1.79
N SER A 57 -10.27 -2.93 1.89
CA SER A 57 -10.98 -3.66 2.93
C SER A 57 -9.98 -4.17 3.98
N GLU A 58 -9.88 -3.45 5.10
CA GLU A 58 -9.10 -3.86 6.29
C GLU A 58 -9.79 -4.97 7.10
N GLU A 59 -10.92 -5.49 6.61
CA GLU A 59 -11.74 -6.53 7.26
C GLU A 59 -11.25 -7.97 6.98
#